data_AF-A0A8J6Y2T4-F1
#
_entry.id   AF-A0A8J6Y2T4-F1
#
_cell.length_a   1.000
_cell.length_b   1.000
_cell.length_c   1.000
_cell.angle_alpha   90.00
_cell.angle_beta   90.00
_cell.angle_gamma   90.00
#
_symmetry.space_group_name_H-M   'P 1'
#
loop_
_entity.id
_entity.type
_entity.pdbx_description
1 polymer ?
#
loop_
_entity_poly.entity_id
_entity_poly.type
_entity_poly.pdbx_seq_one_letter_code
_entity_poly.pdbx_strand_id
1 'polypeptide(L)'
;MMRTGQRWSLILAVVVLLTLPCGAGKDEGSPPYRWDGVERVVALGDVHGALDALVSVLQSTGLADPALHWSGGRTHLVSLGDLTDRGPDSREVMDLLIRLQPEAEVAGGRVHVLLSNHEVMGAAGDLRYTTREDFATWKDLEDAGMRDRAWSRFRTRAEGAALKQRGAKKLFEELFPPGFFGRTAAFSSSGRYGRWIRDLPAVIVINRTAFVHAGISAESAKLTGEELNRLHSDALGALMEDRESLIRNGTLAPETAFAFQTSALFEKLEESVPEIRRIGFRYLELLNSILFRP
;
A
#
# COMPACT_ATOMS: atom_id res chain seq x y z
N MET A 1 3.58 -34.50 -30.53
CA MET A 1 5.04 -34.64 -30.32
C MET A 1 5.69 -33.32 -30.75
N MET A 2 6.27 -32.60 -29.78
CA MET A 2 7.24 -31.49 -29.86
C MET A 2 6.84 -30.23 -30.67
N ARG A 3 6.39 -29.13 -30.03
CA ARG A 3 7.14 -28.06 -29.31
C ARG A 3 8.30 -27.43 -30.11
N THR A 4 8.03 -26.25 -30.65
CA THR A 4 8.97 -25.17 -30.97
C THR A 4 8.22 -23.87 -30.61
N GLY A 5 8.73 -22.87 -29.90
CA GLY A 5 10.06 -22.53 -29.42
C GLY A 5 9.96 -21.04 -29.10
N GLN A 6 9.36 -20.68 -27.95
CA GLN A 6 9.16 -19.30 -27.53
C GLN A 6 10.52 -18.74 -27.09
N ARG A 7 11.13 -17.92 -27.94
CA ARG A 7 12.38 -17.22 -27.67
C ARG A 7 12.10 -16.11 -26.66
N TRP A 8 12.55 -16.31 -25.42
CA TRP A 8 12.69 -15.24 -24.44
C TRP A 8 13.92 -14.44 -24.82
N SER A 9 13.73 -13.24 -25.36
CA SER A 9 14.82 -12.27 -25.49
C SER A 9 15.19 -11.76 -24.11
N LEU A 10 16.38 -12.13 -23.65
CA LEU A 10 17.06 -11.54 -22.49
C LEU A 10 17.22 -10.04 -22.72
N ILE A 11 16.38 -9.23 -22.07
CA ILE A 11 16.64 -7.80 -21.93
C ILE A 11 17.57 -7.64 -20.73
N LEU A 12 18.81 -7.28 -21.03
CA LEU A 12 19.84 -6.88 -20.08
C LEU A 12 19.33 -5.65 -19.32
N ALA A 13 18.88 -5.81 -18.08
CA ALA A 13 18.44 -4.71 -17.24
C ALA A 13 19.69 -3.94 -16.77
N VAL A 14 19.90 -2.76 -17.34
CA VAL A 14 20.86 -1.78 -16.84
C VAL A 14 20.36 -1.29 -15.48
N VAL A 15 21.14 -1.52 -14.42
CA VAL A 15 20.95 -0.87 -13.13
C VAL A 15 21.37 0.58 -13.31
N VAL A 16 20.40 1.47 -13.55
CA VAL A 16 20.62 2.90 -13.39
C VAL A 16 20.33 3.22 -11.94
N LEU A 17 21.38 3.43 -11.14
CA LEU A 17 21.26 4.18 -9.89
C LEU A 17 20.81 5.59 -10.26
N LEU A 18 19.50 5.85 -10.17
CA LEU A 18 18.98 7.19 -10.28
C LEU A 18 19.42 7.98 -9.05
N THR A 19 20.38 8.86 -9.22
CA THR A 19 20.63 9.97 -8.30
C THR A 19 19.43 10.90 -8.38
N LEU A 20 18.44 10.68 -7.50
CA LEU A 20 17.38 11.67 -7.30
C LEU A 20 18.05 12.98 -6.87
N PRO A 21 17.74 14.12 -7.53
CA PRO A 21 18.21 15.40 -7.04
C PRO A 21 17.60 15.61 -5.66
N CYS A 22 18.46 15.56 -4.64
CA CYS A 22 18.14 15.90 -3.27
C CYS A 22 17.71 17.37 -3.24
N GLY A 23 16.40 17.60 -3.31
CA GLY A 23 15.83 18.87 -2.89
C GLY A 23 16.12 18.97 -1.40
N ALA A 24 16.90 19.97 -1.00
CA ALA A 24 17.17 20.29 0.39
C ALA A 24 15.86 20.71 1.10
N GLY A 25 15.05 19.72 1.47
CA GLY A 25 13.99 19.82 2.45
C GLY A 25 14.61 19.64 3.83
N LYS A 26 14.22 20.51 4.76
CA LYS A 26 14.73 20.65 6.12
C LYS A 26 14.99 19.30 6.82
N ASP A 27 16.15 19.18 7.47
CA ASP A 27 16.46 18.18 8.51
C ASP A 27 15.47 18.32 9.67
N GLU A 28 14.28 17.76 9.53
CA GLU A 28 13.53 17.22 10.66
C GLU A 28 13.98 15.76 10.75
N GLY A 29 14.83 15.44 11.73
CA GLY A 29 15.49 14.13 11.82
C GLY A 29 14.50 12.98 11.64
N SER A 30 14.88 11.99 10.82
CA SER A 30 14.03 10.85 10.49
C SER A 30 13.45 10.22 11.77
N PRO A 31 12.22 9.68 11.73
CA PRO A 31 11.64 9.00 12.89
C PRO A 31 12.62 7.96 13.46
N PRO A 32 12.69 7.82 14.80
CA PRO A 32 13.58 6.82 15.40
C PRO A 32 13.23 5.44 14.85
N TYR A 33 14.25 4.68 14.47
CA TYR A 33 14.08 3.28 14.03
C TYR A 33 14.64 2.28 15.05
N ARG A 34 15.26 2.77 16.13
CA ARG A 34 15.95 1.95 17.14
C ARG A 34 15.50 2.29 18.56
N TRP A 35 15.27 1.25 19.35
CA TRP A 35 14.98 1.35 20.78
C TRP A 35 15.83 0.34 21.55
N ASP A 36 16.41 0.74 22.67
CA ASP A 36 17.22 -0.12 23.54
C ASP A 36 16.62 -0.14 24.96
N GLY A 37 16.90 -1.20 25.73
CA GLY A 37 16.39 -1.36 27.09
C GLY A 37 14.90 -1.69 27.17
N VAL A 38 14.31 -2.22 26.10
CA VAL A 38 12.88 -2.61 26.09
C VAL A 38 12.72 -3.95 26.78
N GLU A 39 12.00 -3.97 27.90
CA GLU A 39 11.83 -5.16 28.75
C GLU A 39 10.92 -6.21 28.13
N ARG A 40 9.83 -5.77 27.48
CA ARG A 40 8.83 -6.66 26.87
C ARG A 40 8.51 -6.22 25.46
N VAL A 41 8.66 -7.16 24.53
CA VAL A 41 8.26 -7.01 23.12
C VAL A 41 7.25 -8.10 22.80
N VAL A 42 6.15 -7.73 22.15
CA VAL A 42 5.17 -8.68 21.58
C VAL A 42 5.14 -8.42 20.08
N ALA A 43 5.46 -9.43 19.27
CA ALA A 43 5.44 -9.33 17.82
C ALA A 43 4.30 -10.17 17.24
N LEU A 44 3.60 -9.63 16.24
CA LEU A 44 2.54 -10.29 15.49
C LEU A 44 2.84 -10.22 13.99
N GLY A 45 2.57 -11.32 13.29
CA GLY A 45 2.70 -11.41 11.84
C GLY A 45 1.46 -10.86 11.12
N ASP A 46 1.26 -11.36 9.91
CA ASP A 46 0.21 -10.96 8.98
C ASP A 46 -1.19 -11.00 9.63
N VAL A 47 -1.95 -9.91 9.47
CA VAL A 47 -3.29 -9.76 10.08
C VAL A 47 -4.41 -10.00 9.07
N HIS A 48 -4.26 -9.51 7.84
CA HIS A 48 -5.17 -9.71 6.72
C HIS A 48 -6.65 -9.47 7.05
N GLY A 49 -6.98 -8.31 7.60
CA GLY A 49 -8.35 -7.96 7.95
C GLY A 49 -9.03 -8.92 8.95
N ALA A 50 -8.27 -9.71 9.71
CA ALA A 50 -8.79 -10.62 10.74
C ALA A 50 -8.92 -9.89 12.09
N LEU A 51 -9.88 -8.96 12.19
CA LEU A 51 -10.05 -8.12 13.37
C LEU A 51 -10.24 -8.92 14.66
N ASP A 52 -11.12 -9.92 14.65
CA ASP A 52 -11.41 -10.74 15.85
C ASP A 52 -10.15 -11.46 16.36
N ALA A 53 -9.33 -11.98 15.44
CA ALA A 53 -8.07 -12.65 15.80
C ALA A 53 -7.06 -11.64 16.38
N LEU A 54 -6.93 -10.46 15.77
CA LEU A 54 -6.08 -9.39 16.29
C LEU A 54 -6.53 -8.97 17.70
N VAL A 55 -7.82 -8.72 17.90
CA VAL A 55 -8.39 -8.36 19.21
C VAL A 55 -8.12 -9.45 20.25
N SER A 56 -8.33 -10.71 19.90
CA SER A 56 -8.04 -11.85 20.79
C SER A 56 -6.56 -11.88 21.21
N VAL A 57 -5.63 -11.63 20.29
CA VAL A 57 -4.19 -11.55 20.60
C VAL A 57 -3.88 -10.37 21.50
N LEU A 58 -4.40 -9.18 21.19
CA LEU A 58 -4.16 -7.97 21.98
C LEU A 58 -4.68 -8.12 23.42
N GLN A 59 -5.87 -8.68 23.61
CA GLN A 59 -6.46 -8.86 24.94
C GLN A 59 -5.77 -9.98 25.73
N SER A 60 -5.51 -11.13 25.11
CA SER A 60 -4.86 -12.25 25.80
C SER A 60 -3.41 -11.95 26.21
N THR A 61 -2.74 -11.05 25.50
CA THR A 61 -1.39 -10.58 25.84
C THR A 61 -1.39 -9.39 26.82
N GLY A 62 -2.57 -8.83 27.13
CA GLY A 62 -2.73 -7.66 28.00
C GLY A 62 -2.35 -6.33 27.35
N LEU A 63 -2.24 -6.29 26.03
CA LEU A 63 -1.93 -5.07 25.28
C LEU A 63 -3.13 -4.16 25.10
N ALA A 64 -4.34 -4.72 25.09
CA ALA A 64 -5.58 -3.97 25.05
C ALA A 64 -6.58 -4.44 26.13
N ASP A 65 -7.34 -3.50 26.68
CA ASP A 65 -8.39 -3.77 27.64
C ASP A 65 -9.70 -4.26 26.95
N PRO A 66 -10.76 -4.57 27.71
CA PRO A 66 -12.05 -4.98 27.12
C PRO A 66 -12.72 -3.93 26.22
N ALA A 67 -12.38 -2.64 26.38
CA ALA A 67 -12.85 -1.54 25.53
C ALA A 67 -11.89 -1.25 24.36
N LEU A 68 -10.86 -2.09 24.18
CA LEU A 68 -9.81 -1.98 23.18
C LEU A 68 -8.92 -0.73 23.33
N HIS A 69 -8.79 -0.17 24.53
CA HIS A 69 -7.78 0.84 24.81
C HIS A 69 -6.45 0.19 25.20
N TRP A 70 -5.34 0.87 24.93
CA TRP A 70 -4.02 0.39 25.29
C TRP A 70 -3.91 0.13 26.80
N SER A 71 -3.54 -1.10 27.15
CA SER A 71 -3.28 -1.54 28.53
C SER A 71 -1.90 -2.15 28.71
N GLY A 72 -1.07 -2.15 27.65
CA GLY A 72 0.24 -2.80 27.63
C GLY A 72 1.34 -2.10 28.45
N GLY A 73 1.05 -0.94 29.06
CA GLY A 73 2.03 -0.14 29.80
C GLY A 73 3.24 0.21 28.93
N ARG A 74 4.45 -0.12 29.41
CA ARG A 74 5.73 0.11 28.71
C ARG A 74 6.07 -0.93 27.63
N THR A 75 5.16 -1.86 27.34
CA THR A 75 5.40 -2.90 26.33
C THR A 75 5.54 -2.30 24.93
N HIS A 76 6.39 -2.88 24.09
CA HIS A 76 6.43 -2.58 22.67
C HIS A 76 5.68 -3.68 21.89
N LEU A 77 4.62 -3.32 21.20
CA LEU A 77 3.96 -4.15 20.21
C LEU A 77 4.60 -3.92 18.83
N VAL A 78 4.89 -4.99 18.10
CA VAL A 78 5.40 -4.93 16.72
C VAL A 78 4.46 -5.72 15.80
N SER A 79 3.75 -5.03 14.91
CA SER A 79 3.07 -5.65 13.78
C SER A 79 4.01 -5.70 12.58
N LEU A 80 4.21 -6.87 12.01
CA LEU A 80 5.01 -7.06 10.80
C LEU A 80 4.27 -6.63 9.51
N GLY A 81 3.10 -6.01 9.64
CA GLY A 81 2.29 -5.52 8.52
C GLY A 81 1.32 -6.57 7.99
N ASP A 82 1.04 -6.52 6.69
CA ASP A 82 0.00 -7.30 6.01
C ASP A 82 -1.34 -7.13 6.74
N LEU A 83 -1.72 -5.87 6.96
CA LEU A 83 -2.95 -5.53 7.68
C LEU A 83 -4.19 -5.70 6.82
N THR A 84 -4.02 -5.50 5.52
CA THR A 84 -5.07 -5.41 4.52
C THR A 84 -5.22 -6.70 3.71
N ASP A 85 -6.33 -6.80 2.98
CA ASP A 85 -6.69 -7.88 2.06
C ASP A 85 -6.98 -9.24 2.71
N ARG A 86 -7.57 -10.15 1.91
CA ARG A 86 -8.02 -11.52 2.24
C ARG A 86 -9.17 -11.59 3.25
N GLY A 87 -9.09 -10.88 4.38
CA GLY A 87 -10.19 -10.73 5.34
C GLY A 87 -11.12 -9.56 5.02
N PRO A 88 -12.20 -9.40 5.80
CA PRO A 88 -13.22 -8.38 5.58
C PRO A 88 -12.99 -7.07 6.35
N ASP A 89 -12.15 -7.05 7.38
CA ASP A 89 -12.11 -5.94 8.34
C ASP A 89 -10.81 -5.12 8.25
N SER A 90 -10.26 -4.93 7.03
CA SER A 90 -8.99 -4.22 6.83
C SER A 90 -9.04 -2.80 7.41
N ARG A 91 -10.17 -2.11 7.24
CA ARG A 91 -10.35 -0.74 7.72
C ARG A 91 -10.28 -0.68 9.25
N GLU A 92 -11.03 -1.55 9.92
CA GLU A 92 -11.15 -1.62 11.36
C GLU A 92 -9.82 -2.03 12.01
N VAL A 93 -9.08 -2.96 11.39
CA VAL A 93 -7.71 -3.33 11.80
C VAL A 93 -6.80 -2.10 11.77
N MET A 94 -6.77 -1.36 10.66
CA MET A 94 -5.94 -0.15 10.56
C MET A 94 -6.39 0.92 11.54
N ASP A 95 -7.71 1.16 11.68
CA ASP A 95 -8.25 2.15 12.62
C ASP A 95 -7.87 1.83 14.08
N LEU A 96 -7.92 0.55 14.46
CA LEU A 96 -7.49 0.08 15.77
C LEU A 96 -6.00 0.37 16.00
N LEU A 97 -5.12 -0.05 15.08
CA LEU A 97 -3.69 0.15 15.25
C LEU A 97 -3.30 1.63 15.22
N ILE A 98 -3.87 2.43 14.31
CA ILE A 98 -3.69 3.88 14.26
C ILE A 98 -4.05 4.52 15.60
N ARG A 99 -5.15 4.09 16.24
CA ARG A 99 -5.58 4.61 17.55
C ARG A 99 -4.67 4.15 18.69
N LEU A 100 -4.23 2.89 18.69
CA LEU A 100 -3.39 2.35 19.76
C LEU A 100 -1.97 2.94 19.77
N GLN A 101 -1.43 3.40 18.62
CA GLN A 101 -0.12 4.04 18.54
C GLN A 101 0.07 5.20 19.54
N PRO A 102 -0.76 6.27 19.51
CA PRO A 102 -0.64 7.37 20.47
C PRO A 102 -1.01 6.96 21.90
N GLU A 103 -1.98 6.06 22.09
CA GLU A 103 -2.33 5.57 23.44
C GLU A 103 -1.14 4.85 24.10
N ALA A 104 -0.41 4.02 23.35
CA ALA A 104 0.77 3.33 23.83
C ALA A 104 1.91 4.29 24.17
N GLU A 105 2.14 5.30 23.34
CA GLU A 105 3.15 6.32 23.59
C GLU A 105 2.90 7.08 24.89
N VAL A 106 1.66 7.49 25.16
CA VAL A 106 1.27 8.17 26.41
C VAL A 106 1.55 7.29 27.63
N ALA A 107 1.36 5.97 27.52
CA ALA A 107 1.66 5.01 28.59
C ALA A 107 3.15 4.64 28.71
N GLY A 108 4.02 5.22 27.88
CA GLY A 108 5.45 4.92 27.84
C GLY A 108 5.81 3.61 27.13
N GLY A 109 4.86 3.00 26.43
CA GLY A 109 5.05 1.88 25.51
C GLY A 109 5.05 2.35 24.05
N ARG A 110 4.92 1.39 23.12
CA ARG A 110 4.86 1.67 21.68
C ARG A 110 4.02 0.64 20.94
N VAL A 111 3.32 1.07 19.90
CA VAL A 111 2.86 0.21 18.81
C VAL A 111 3.66 0.56 17.58
N HIS A 112 4.40 -0.39 17.06
CA HIS A 112 5.14 -0.30 15.81
C HIS A 112 4.38 -1.07 14.75
N VAL A 113 4.03 -0.42 13.64
CA VAL A 113 3.46 -1.10 12.47
C VAL A 113 4.46 -0.99 11.35
N LEU A 114 4.89 -2.12 10.80
CA LEU A 114 5.84 -2.14 9.70
C LEU A 114 5.12 -2.13 8.35
N LEU A 115 5.75 -1.48 7.38
CA LEU A 115 5.30 -1.51 5.99
C LEU A 115 5.43 -2.94 5.42
N SER A 116 4.40 -3.39 4.72
CA SER A 116 4.35 -4.68 4.04
C SER A 116 4.10 -4.54 2.54
N ASN A 117 4.14 -5.66 1.81
CA ASN A 117 3.72 -5.65 0.42
C ASN A 117 2.22 -5.39 0.24
N HIS A 118 1.33 -5.84 1.14
CA HIS A 118 -0.12 -5.61 0.96
C HIS A 118 -0.50 -4.13 1.12
N GLU A 119 0.14 -3.41 2.04
CA GLU A 119 -0.08 -1.96 2.17
C GLU A 119 0.41 -1.20 0.93
N VAL A 120 1.57 -1.57 0.37
CA VAL A 120 2.07 -1.01 -0.90
C VAL A 120 1.14 -1.36 -2.06
N MET A 121 0.69 -2.62 -2.16
CA MET A 121 -0.26 -3.06 -3.18
C MET A 121 -1.54 -2.22 -3.15
N GLY A 122 -2.11 -2.01 -1.95
CA GLY A 122 -3.26 -1.15 -1.76
C GLY A 122 -3.03 0.28 -2.26
N ALA A 123 -1.88 0.89 -1.93
CA ALA A 123 -1.51 2.23 -2.39
C ALA A 123 -1.29 2.31 -3.92
N ALA A 124 -0.78 1.24 -4.54
CA ALA A 124 -0.61 1.13 -6.00
C ALA A 124 -1.94 0.88 -6.75
N GLY A 125 -3.03 0.61 -6.04
CA GLY A 125 -4.31 0.21 -6.61
C GLY A 125 -4.32 -1.25 -7.09
N ASP A 126 -3.44 -2.08 -6.55
CA ASP A 126 -3.50 -3.53 -6.68
C ASP A 126 -4.46 -4.13 -5.67
N LEU A 127 -5.68 -4.37 -6.12
CA LEU A 127 -6.81 -4.79 -5.29
C LEU A 127 -7.20 -6.26 -5.54
N ARG A 128 -6.26 -7.06 -6.08
CA ARG A 128 -6.52 -8.46 -6.46
C ARG A 128 -6.91 -9.35 -5.28
N TYR A 129 -6.50 -8.99 -4.06
CA TYR A 129 -6.77 -9.76 -2.83
C TYR A 129 -7.83 -9.11 -1.93
N THR A 130 -8.37 -7.95 -2.32
CA THR A 130 -9.41 -7.26 -1.56
C THR A 130 -10.76 -7.94 -1.78
N THR A 131 -11.43 -8.31 -0.69
CA THR A 131 -12.74 -8.99 -0.75
C THR A 131 -13.89 -8.00 -0.94
N ARG A 132 -15.07 -8.49 -1.33
CA ARG A 132 -16.26 -7.62 -1.46
C ARG A 132 -16.74 -7.11 -0.11
N GLU A 133 -16.60 -7.95 0.89
CA GLU A 133 -16.89 -7.67 2.29
C GLU A 133 -15.98 -6.55 2.79
N ASP A 134 -14.67 -6.63 2.50
CA ASP A 134 -13.73 -5.54 2.82
C ASP A 134 -14.11 -4.25 2.10
N PHE A 135 -14.40 -4.29 0.79
CA PHE A 135 -14.87 -3.09 0.09
C PHE A 135 -16.08 -2.43 0.75
N ALA A 136 -17.03 -3.22 1.27
CA ALA A 136 -18.24 -2.70 1.87
C ALA A 136 -17.98 -1.81 3.10
N THR A 137 -16.88 -2.03 3.84
CA THR A 137 -16.49 -1.21 5.00
C THR A 137 -16.08 0.22 4.62
N TRP A 138 -15.84 0.49 3.33
CA TRP A 138 -15.42 1.79 2.81
C TRP A 138 -16.55 2.60 2.14
N LYS A 139 -17.78 2.10 2.18
CA LYS A 139 -18.91 2.66 1.43
C LYS A 139 -19.28 4.08 1.85
N ASP A 140 -19.14 4.42 3.12
CA ASP A 140 -19.35 5.76 3.68
C ASP A 140 -18.35 6.81 3.13
N LEU A 141 -17.16 6.37 2.68
CA LEU A 141 -16.18 7.25 2.04
C LEU A 141 -16.39 7.39 0.52
N GLU A 142 -17.37 6.70 -0.04
CA GLU A 142 -17.69 6.73 -1.45
C GLU A 142 -18.92 7.61 -1.74
N ASP A 143 -18.68 8.85 -2.20
CA ASP A 143 -19.78 9.71 -2.64
C ASP A 143 -20.33 9.31 -4.02
N ALA A 144 -21.60 9.66 -4.27
CA ALA A 144 -22.27 9.38 -5.53
C ALA A 144 -21.54 9.99 -6.75
N GLY A 145 -20.90 11.15 -6.58
CA GLY A 145 -20.13 11.81 -7.62
C GLY A 145 -18.90 11.02 -8.06
N MET A 146 -18.20 10.33 -7.13
CA MET A 146 -17.10 9.43 -7.48
C MET A 146 -17.57 8.32 -8.42
N ARG A 147 -18.67 7.66 -8.05
CA ARG A 147 -19.24 6.56 -8.82
C ARG A 147 -19.82 7.02 -10.15
N ASP A 148 -20.47 8.18 -10.20
CA ASP A 148 -21.02 8.75 -11.44
C ASP A 148 -19.93 9.12 -12.44
N ARG A 149 -18.83 9.72 -11.97
CA ARG A 149 -17.66 10.03 -12.81
C ARG A 149 -17.03 8.76 -13.37
N ALA A 150 -16.87 7.73 -12.53
CA ALA A 150 -16.34 6.44 -12.97
C ALA A 150 -17.28 5.73 -13.94
N TRP A 151 -18.60 5.77 -13.70
CA TRP A 151 -19.61 5.23 -14.61
C TRP A 151 -19.57 5.93 -15.97
N SER A 152 -19.46 7.26 -15.99
CA SER A 152 -19.35 8.03 -17.23
C SER A 152 -18.12 7.61 -18.04
N ARG A 153 -16.94 7.49 -17.41
CA ARG A 153 -15.71 6.99 -18.08
C ARG A 153 -15.86 5.55 -18.56
N PHE A 154 -16.40 4.68 -17.71
CA PHE A 154 -16.58 3.28 -18.01
C PHE A 154 -17.48 3.10 -19.23
N ARG A 155 -18.64 3.76 -19.27
CA ARG A 155 -19.58 3.64 -20.40
C ARG A 155 -18.99 4.12 -21.73
N THR A 156 -18.14 5.15 -21.70
CA THR A 156 -17.49 5.67 -22.91
C THR A 156 -16.40 4.74 -23.45
N ARG A 157 -15.74 3.97 -22.57
CA ARG A 157 -14.68 3.01 -22.94
C ARG A 157 -15.18 1.57 -23.10
N ALA A 158 -16.39 1.31 -22.62
CA ALA A 158 -16.99 0.00 -22.60
C ALA A 158 -17.34 -0.44 -24.03
N GLU A 159 -16.47 -1.26 -24.62
CA GLU A 159 -16.69 -1.91 -25.91
C GLU A 159 -16.51 -3.44 -25.81
N GLY A 160 -17.16 -4.19 -26.71
CA GLY A 160 -16.93 -5.63 -26.88
C GLY A 160 -18.09 -6.57 -26.50
N ALA A 161 -17.89 -7.86 -26.75
CA ALA A 161 -18.94 -8.89 -26.68
C ALA A 161 -19.49 -9.12 -25.26
N ALA A 162 -18.63 -9.05 -24.23
CA ALA A 162 -19.04 -9.22 -22.83
C ALA A 162 -20.01 -8.14 -22.36
N LEU A 163 -19.83 -6.90 -22.84
CA LEU A 163 -20.72 -5.77 -22.56
C LEU A 163 -22.07 -5.90 -23.26
N LYS A 164 -22.08 -6.38 -24.51
CA LYS A 164 -23.31 -6.68 -25.26
C LYS A 164 -24.13 -7.78 -24.60
N GLN A 165 -23.49 -8.80 -24.02
CA GLN A 165 -24.19 -9.89 -23.34
C GLN A 165 -24.66 -9.55 -21.92
N ARG A 166 -23.80 -8.95 -21.09
CA ARG A 166 -24.06 -8.78 -19.64
C ARG A 166 -24.75 -7.46 -19.28
N GLY A 167 -24.67 -6.47 -20.17
CA GLY A 167 -25.11 -5.10 -19.91
C GLY A 167 -24.05 -4.29 -19.15
N ALA A 168 -23.76 -3.09 -19.64
CA ALA A 168 -22.69 -2.24 -19.11
C ALA A 168 -22.82 -1.92 -17.62
N LYS A 169 -24.04 -1.65 -17.15
CA LYS A 169 -24.27 -1.29 -15.74
C LYS A 169 -23.98 -2.44 -14.79
N LYS A 170 -24.45 -3.64 -15.13
CA LYS A 170 -24.22 -4.84 -14.33
C LYS A 170 -22.73 -5.18 -14.25
N LEU A 171 -22.02 -5.13 -15.39
CA LEU A 171 -20.57 -5.36 -15.40
C LEU A 171 -19.81 -4.34 -14.55
N PHE A 172 -20.20 -3.06 -14.60
CA PHE A 172 -19.61 -2.01 -13.77
C PHE A 172 -19.77 -2.29 -12.27
N GLU A 173 -20.97 -2.70 -11.84
CA GLU A 173 -21.23 -3.03 -10.42
C GLU A 173 -20.51 -4.31 -9.97
N GLU A 174 -20.31 -5.26 -10.88
CA GLU A 174 -19.51 -6.46 -10.60
C GLU A 174 -18.01 -6.12 -10.44
N LEU A 175 -17.46 -5.26 -11.29
CA LEU A 175 -16.06 -4.86 -11.25
C LEU A 175 -15.73 -3.88 -10.12
N PHE A 176 -16.68 -3.00 -9.78
CA PHE A 176 -16.49 -1.94 -8.79
C PHE A 176 -17.57 -2.06 -7.71
N PRO A 177 -17.43 -3.00 -6.75
CA PRO A 177 -18.37 -3.16 -5.65
C PRO A 177 -18.53 -1.86 -4.85
N PRO A 178 -19.62 -1.70 -4.07
CA PRO A 178 -19.78 -0.55 -3.17
C PRO A 178 -18.56 -0.38 -2.25
N GLY A 179 -18.05 0.85 -2.15
CA GLY A 179 -16.87 1.20 -1.36
C GLY A 179 -15.53 1.05 -2.08
N PHE A 180 -15.51 0.50 -3.30
CA PHE A 180 -14.31 0.46 -4.15
C PHE A 180 -13.64 1.84 -4.30
N PHE A 181 -14.42 2.87 -4.64
CA PHE A 181 -13.88 4.21 -4.84
C PHE A 181 -13.58 4.91 -3.53
N GLY A 182 -14.35 4.61 -2.47
CA GLY A 182 -14.07 5.07 -1.10
C GLY A 182 -12.70 4.57 -0.60
N ARG A 183 -12.43 3.27 -0.73
CA ARG A 183 -11.12 2.67 -0.43
C ARG A 183 -10.02 3.30 -1.27
N THR A 184 -10.23 3.43 -2.58
CA THR A 184 -9.24 4.04 -3.49
C THR A 184 -8.89 5.47 -3.06
N ALA A 185 -9.87 6.27 -2.66
CA ALA A 185 -9.63 7.62 -2.14
C ALA A 185 -8.92 7.59 -0.78
N ALA A 186 -9.30 6.68 0.10
CA ALA A 186 -8.73 6.56 1.44
C ALA A 186 -7.25 6.14 1.46
N PHE A 187 -6.82 5.36 0.44
CA PHE A 187 -5.43 4.93 0.20
C PHE A 187 -4.61 5.89 -0.67
N SER A 188 -5.21 6.98 -1.19
CA SER A 188 -4.46 8.01 -1.93
C SER A 188 -3.41 8.71 -1.05
N SER A 189 -2.45 9.40 -1.66
CA SER A 189 -1.41 10.18 -0.96
C SER A 189 -1.99 11.24 -0.02
N SER A 190 -3.21 11.72 -0.33
CA SER A 190 -3.98 12.66 0.48
C SER A 190 -5.09 11.99 1.31
N GLY A 191 -5.22 10.67 1.24
CA GLY A 191 -6.11 9.88 2.06
C GLY A 191 -5.55 9.69 3.48
N ARG A 192 -6.43 9.43 4.44
CA ARG A 192 -6.03 9.18 5.85
C ARG A 192 -5.07 8.00 5.95
N TYR A 193 -5.41 6.88 5.32
CA TYR A 193 -4.64 5.65 5.40
C TYR A 193 -3.41 5.72 4.51
N GLY A 194 -3.49 6.32 3.31
CA GLY A 194 -2.33 6.50 2.46
C GLY A 194 -1.23 7.37 3.09
N ARG A 195 -1.59 8.47 3.78
CA ARG A 195 -0.62 9.23 4.58
C ARG A 195 0.03 8.40 5.67
N TRP A 196 -0.78 7.68 6.45
CA TRP A 196 -0.27 6.84 7.53
C TRP A 196 0.65 5.72 7.02
N ILE A 197 0.27 5.04 5.93
CA ILE A 197 1.06 3.97 5.30
C ILE A 197 2.42 4.48 4.83
N ARG A 198 2.47 5.68 4.22
CA ARG A 198 3.72 6.30 3.78
C ARG A 198 4.71 6.53 4.94
N ASP A 199 4.18 6.81 6.13
CA ASP A 199 4.98 7.11 7.32
C ASP A 199 5.39 5.83 8.08
N LEU A 200 4.98 4.62 7.64
CA LEU A 200 5.35 3.36 8.28
C LEU A 200 6.82 3.00 8.00
N PRO A 201 7.59 2.58 9.02
CA PRO A 201 8.94 2.09 8.81
C PRO A 201 8.94 0.72 8.11
N ALA A 202 9.91 0.49 7.23
CA ALA A 202 10.17 -0.83 6.64
C ALA A 202 10.97 -1.73 7.61
N VAL A 203 11.81 -1.12 8.46
CA VAL A 203 12.62 -1.81 9.46
C VAL A 203 12.66 -1.03 10.76
N ILE A 204 12.61 -1.78 11.86
CA ILE A 204 12.95 -1.27 13.19
C ILE A 204 13.91 -2.23 13.89
N VAL A 205 14.62 -1.72 14.90
CA VAL A 205 15.47 -2.52 15.77
C VAL A 205 15.07 -2.28 17.22
N ILE A 206 14.72 -3.35 17.94
CA ILE A 206 14.49 -3.28 19.38
C ILE A 206 15.52 -4.16 20.07
N ASN A 207 16.32 -3.56 20.94
CA ASN A 207 17.49 -4.16 21.58
C ASN A 207 18.46 -4.71 20.52
N ARG A 208 18.54 -6.04 20.40
CA ARG A 208 19.41 -6.76 19.46
C ARG A 208 18.65 -7.41 18.30
N THR A 209 17.35 -7.14 18.17
CA THR A 209 16.47 -7.81 17.21
C THR A 209 15.97 -6.80 16.19
N ALA A 210 16.23 -7.08 14.91
CA ALA A 210 15.63 -6.35 13.80
C ALA A 210 14.28 -6.99 13.43
N PHE A 211 13.30 -6.15 13.11
CA PHE A 211 11.97 -6.56 12.66
C PHE A 211 11.71 -5.98 11.28
N VAL A 212 11.25 -6.85 10.37
CA VAL A 212 10.94 -6.55 8.97
C VAL A 212 9.83 -7.49 8.53
N HIS A 213 9.09 -7.15 7.48
CA HIS A 213 8.02 -8.01 6.95
C HIS A 213 8.55 -9.32 6.32
N ALA A 214 9.31 -9.25 5.21
CA ALA A 214 9.72 -10.43 4.44
C ALA A 214 11.20 -10.84 4.61
N GLY A 215 12.11 -9.89 4.77
CA GLY A 215 13.55 -10.11 4.93
C GLY A 215 14.38 -8.88 4.57
N ILE A 216 15.70 -8.96 4.77
CA ILE A 216 16.66 -7.94 4.31
C ILE A 216 17.58 -8.60 3.28
N SER A 217 17.54 -8.09 2.05
CA SER A 217 18.47 -8.53 1.00
C SER A 217 19.92 -8.14 1.32
N ALA A 218 20.91 -8.80 0.71
CA ALA A 218 22.31 -8.45 0.90
C ALA A 218 22.64 -7.00 0.47
N GLU A 219 21.90 -6.46 -0.49
CA GLU A 219 22.03 -5.05 -0.90
C GLU A 219 21.41 -4.11 0.14
N SER A 220 20.19 -4.41 0.61
CA SER A 220 19.51 -3.64 1.65
C SER A 220 20.27 -3.65 2.97
N ALA A 221 21.00 -4.73 3.29
CA ALA A 221 21.82 -4.85 4.49
C ALA A 221 23.05 -3.92 4.49
N LYS A 222 23.39 -3.31 3.36
CA LYS A 222 24.45 -2.28 3.27
C LYS A 222 23.97 -0.92 3.76
N LEU A 223 22.66 -0.71 3.84
CA LEU A 223 22.05 0.53 4.31
C LEU A 223 21.79 0.46 5.82
N THR A 224 21.84 1.61 6.47
CA THR A 224 21.31 1.77 7.83
C THR A 224 19.79 1.64 7.81
N GLY A 225 19.19 1.35 8.98
CA GLY A 225 17.72 1.27 9.08
C GLY A 225 17.04 2.59 8.75
N GLU A 226 17.68 3.72 9.07
CA GLU A 226 17.22 5.05 8.71
C GLU A 226 17.21 5.28 7.19
N GLU A 227 18.30 4.94 6.50
CA GLU A 227 18.39 5.02 5.04
C GLU A 227 17.37 4.10 4.37
N LEU A 228 17.18 2.89 4.90
CA LEU A 228 16.19 1.95 4.36
C LEU A 228 14.76 2.47 4.53
N ASN A 229 14.41 3.00 5.70
CA ASN A 229 13.10 3.58 5.96
C ASN A 229 12.83 4.80 5.08
N ARG A 230 13.82 5.70 4.94
CA ARG A 230 13.72 6.87 4.06
C ARG A 230 13.53 6.45 2.60
N LEU A 231 14.34 5.50 2.12
CA LEU A 231 14.23 4.97 0.76
C LEU A 231 12.83 4.44 0.47
N HIS A 232 12.25 3.66 1.38
CA HIS A 232 10.90 3.11 1.21
C HIS A 232 9.82 4.20 1.24
N SER A 233 9.88 5.12 2.21
CA SER A 233 8.94 6.24 2.31
C SER A 233 8.96 7.10 1.04
N ASP A 234 10.15 7.45 0.55
CA ASP A 234 10.32 8.27 -0.65
C ASP A 234 9.81 7.54 -1.90
N ALA A 235 10.14 6.26 -2.05
CA ALA A 235 9.71 5.45 -3.19
C ALA A 235 8.20 5.25 -3.21
N LEU A 236 7.59 4.97 -2.06
CA LEU A 236 6.14 4.82 -1.93
C LEU A 236 5.41 6.15 -2.16
N GLY A 237 5.92 7.25 -1.58
CA GLY A 237 5.39 8.59 -1.83
C GLY A 237 5.40 8.95 -3.31
N ALA A 238 6.54 8.75 -3.98
CA ALA A 238 6.67 8.98 -5.42
C ALA A 238 5.73 8.10 -6.24
N LEU A 239 5.58 6.81 -5.88
CA LEU A 239 4.65 5.88 -6.55
C LEU A 239 3.21 6.40 -6.49
N MET A 240 2.76 6.82 -5.31
CA MET A 240 1.40 7.32 -5.09
C MET A 240 1.17 8.63 -5.85
N GLU A 241 2.09 9.59 -5.75
CA GLU A 241 2.00 10.88 -6.41
C GLU A 241 2.03 10.77 -7.94
N ASP A 242 2.85 9.86 -8.48
CA ASP A 242 2.92 9.61 -9.91
C ASP A 242 1.64 8.97 -10.43
N ARG A 243 1.13 7.94 -9.73
CA ARG A 243 -0.15 7.31 -10.06
C ARG A 243 -1.26 8.35 -10.12
N GLU A 244 -1.35 9.22 -9.13
CA GLU A 244 -2.34 10.28 -9.09
C GLU A 244 -2.14 11.33 -10.19
N SER A 245 -0.90 11.66 -10.53
CA SER A 245 -0.59 12.57 -11.63
C SER A 245 -1.02 11.98 -12.97
N LEU A 246 -0.81 10.68 -13.18
CA LEU A 246 -1.26 9.96 -14.37
C LEU A 246 -2.79 9.88 -14.43
N ILE A 247 -3.46 9.77 -13.28
CA ILE A 247 -4.93 9.84 -13.18
C ILE A 247 -5.45 11.25 -13.51
N ARG A 248 -4.85 12.29 -12.93
CA ARG A 248 -5.26 13.69 -13.15
C ARG A 248 -5.17 14.11 -14.61
N ASN A 249 -4.14 13.61 -15.31
CA ASN A 249 -3.92 13.91 -16.73
C ASN A 249 -4.63 12.91 -17.68
N GLY A 250 -5.44 11.99 -17.15
CA GLY A 250 -6.25 11.06 -17.94
C GLY A 250 -5.48 9.94 -18.63
N THR A 251 -4.18 9.79 -18.35
CA THR A 251 -3.36 8.67 -18.81
C THR A 251 -3.87 7.38 -18.17
N LEU A 252 -4.02 7.36 -16.84
CA LEU A 252 -4.69 6.30 -16.09
C LEU A 252 -6.09 6.75 -15.65
N ALA A 253 -6.92 5.78 -15.26
CA ALA A 253 -8.15 6.07 -14.53
C ALA A 253 -8.09 5.42 -13.14
N PRO A 254 -8.81 5.98 -12.15
CA PRO A 254 -8.85 5.40 -10.79
C PRO A 254 -9.26 3.92 -10.79
N GLU A 255 -10.19 3.56 -11.67
CA GLU A 255 -10.73 2.22 -11.87
C GLU A 255 -9.90 1.31 -12.79
N THR A 256 -8.76 1.77 -13.32
CA THR A 256 -7.90 0.91 -14.14
C THR A 256 -7.33 -0.20 -13.26
N ALA A 257 -7.78 -1.44 -13.51
CA ALA A 257 -7.31 -2.60 -12.77
C ALA A 257 -5.79 -2.74 -12.91
N PHE A 258 -5.13 -3.13 -11.82
CA PHE A 258 -3.68 -3.21 -11.73
C PHE A 258 -3.02 -3.98 -12.87
N ALA A 259 -3.57 -5.13 -13.25
CA ALA A 259 -3.07 -5.96 -14.35
C ALA A 259 -3.03 -5.24 -15.73
N PHE A 260 -3.79 -4.16 -15.89
CA PHE A 260 -3.86 -3.37 -17.12
C PHE A 260 -3.20 -1.99 -17.01
N GLN A 261 -2.66 -1.62 -15.84
CA GLN A 261 -2.03 -0.30 -15.67
C GLN A 261 -0.84 -0.13 -16.62
N THR A 262 0.03 -1.15 -16.71
CA THR A 262 1.21 -1.14 -17.59
C THR A 262 0.83 -1.00 -19.06
N SER A 263 -0.12 -1.81 -19.56
CA SER A 263 -0.54 -1.75 -20.96
C SER A 263 -1.25 -0.42 -21.28
N ALA A 264 -2.13 0.04 -20.38
CA ALA A 264 -2.82 1.32 -20.54
C ALA A 264 -1.86 2.52 -20.55
N LEU A 265 -0.73 2.42 -19.84
CA LEU A 265 0.32 3.43 -19.89
C LEU A 265 1.05 3.42 -21.23
N PHE A 266 1.54 2.26 -21.68
CA PHE A 266 2.26 2.18 -22.95
C PHE A 266 1.45 2.72 -24.14
N GLU A 267 0.15 2.43 -24.19
CA GLU A 267 -0.75 2.95 -25.23
C GLU A 267 -0.81 4.49 -25.28
N LYS A 268 -0.60 5.18 -24.16
CA LYS A 268 -0.80 6.63 -24.04
C LYS A 268 0.47 7.45 -23.85
N LEU A 269 1.55 6.85 -23.35
CA LEU A 269 2.78 7.58 -23.05
C LEU A 269 3.52 8.03 -24.33
N GLU A 270 3.32 7.35 -25.46
CA GLU A 270 3.87 7.76 -26.75
C GLU A 270 3.31 9.12 -27.20
N GLU A 271 2.00 9.32 -27.04
CA GLU A 271 1.29 10.55 -27.41
C GLU A 271 1.35 11.64 -26.33
N SER A 272 1.82 11.30 -25.13
CA SER A 272 1.89 12.21 -24.00
C SER A 272 3.02 13.25 -24.12
N VAL A 273 2.80 14.44 -23.55
CA VAL A 273 3.83 15.48 -23.42
C VAL A 273 5.03 14.98 -22.60
N PRO A 274 6.26 15.53 -22.82
CA PRO A 274 7.48 15.00 -22.23
C PRO A 274 7.45 14.83 -20.71
N GLU A 275 6.78 15.74 -20.00
CA GLU A 275 6.64 15.69 -18.55
C GLU A 275 5.83 14.45 -18.08
N ILE A 276 4.67 14.22 -18.69
CA ILE A 276 3.80 13.07 -18.38
C ILE A 276 4.49 11.76 -18.77
N ARG A 277 5.26 11.76 -19.86
CA ARG A 277 6.06 10.61 -20.26
C ARG A 277 7.09 10.24 -19.20
N ARG A 278 7.80 11.22 -18.64
CA ARG A 278 8.78 11.03 -17.56
C ARG A 278 8.12 10.47 -16.29
N ILE A 279 6.98 11.02 -15.89
CA ILE A 279 6.19 10.52 -14.75
C ILE A 279 5.76 9.06 -14.99
N GLY A 280 5.26 8.75 -16.18
CA GLY A 280 4.84 7.41 -16.55
C GLY A 280 5.95 6.37 -16.46
N PHE A 281 7.14 6.67 -16.98
CA PHE A 281 8.28 5.75 -16.88
C PHE A 281 8.76 5.57 -15.43
N ARG A 282 8.84 6.65 -14.65
CA ARG A 282 9.20 6.56 -13.22
C ARG A 282 8.19 5.70 -12.45
N TYR A 283 6.89 5.88 -12.70
CA TYR A 283 5.85 5.05 -12.10
C TYR A 283 6.02 3.57 -12.43
N LEU A 284 6.31 3.23 -13.68
CA LEU A 284 6.54 1.83 -14.10
C LEU A 284 7.80 1.22 -13.45
N GLU A 285 8.87 2.01 -13.31
CA GLU A 285 10.09 1.58 -12.61
C GLU A 285 9.79 1.30 -11.13
N LEU A 286 9.07 2.20 -10.46
CA LEU A 286 8.69 2.06 -9.05
C LEU A 286 7.75 0.87 -8.82
N LEU A 287 6.76 0.67 -9.71
CA LEU A 287 5.89 -0.51 -9.66
C LEU A 287 6.72 -1.80 -9.72
N ASN A 288 7.70 -1.86 -10.61
CA ASN A 288 8.55 -3.04 -10.79
C ASN A 288 9.53 -3.26 -9.62
N SER A 289 10.05 -2.18 -9.02
CA SER A 289 10.99 -2.29 -7.91
C SER A 289 10.32 -2.64 -6.58
N ILE A 290 9.16 -2.06 -6.27
CA ILE A 290 8.55 -2.22 -4.94
C ILE A 290 7.67 -3.49 -4.88
N LEU A 291 6.94 -3.82 -5.95
CA LEU A 291 5.98 -4.94 -5.91
C LEU A 291 6.52 -6.28 -6.43
N PHE A 292 7.59 -6.27 -7.23
CA PHE A 292 8.06 -7.47 -7.93
C PHE A 292 9.50 -7.88 -7.60
N ARG A 293 10.21 -7.16 -6.73
CA ARG A 293 11.55 -7.52 -6.26
C ARG A 293 11.67 -7.33 -4.74
N PRO A 294 11.33 -8.35 -3.94
CA PRO A 294 11.63 -8.36 -2.51
C PRO A 294 13.14 -8.45 -2.23
#